data_AF-A0A397U9P3-F1
#
_entry.id   AF-A0A397U9P3-F1
#
_cell.length_a   1.000
_cell.length_b   1.000
_cell.length_c   1.000
_cell.angle_alpha   90.00
_cell.angle_beta   90.00
_cell.angle_gamma   90.00
#
_symmetry.space_group_name_H-M   'P 1'
#
loop_
_entity.id
_entity.type
_entity.pdbx_description
1 polymer ?
#
loop_
_entity_poly.entity_id
_entity_poly.type
_entity_poly.pdbx_seq_one_letter_code
_entity_poly.pdbx_strand_id
1 'polypeptide(L)'
;MDLLVKPVVGAQIFEREISNILTKPMESIFGYIPSLPGDFSAYRYSALLDSTNNAEETSINNNILINNDYLAKNNVICFELISKRNFSWLLHYESSSQAELDLPEKLSEIIQHLCNLNGYFLTSFYAPLHFYYIWRSEHLFCVK
;
A
#
# COMPACT_ATOMS: atom_id res chain seq x y z
N MET A 1 -4.56 -13.31 -28.81
CA MET A 1 -5.80 -12.99 -29.56
C MET A 1 -7.02 -12.97 -28.64
N ASP A 2 -6.96 -13.54 -27.44
CA ASP A 2 -8.12 -13.63 -26.52
C ASP A 2 -8.49 -12.33 -25.81
N LEU A 3 -7.58 -11.35 -25.73
CA LEU A 3 -7.82 -10.05 -25.08
C LEU A 3 -8.92 -9.22 -25.77
N LEU A 4 -9.08 -9.39 -27.10
CA LEU A 4 -10.10 -8.69 -27.90
C LEU A 4 -11.52 -9.24 -27.68
N VAL A 5 -11.64 -10.47 -27.18
CA VAL A 5 -12.93 -11.15 -27.00
C VAL A 5 -13.63 -10.70 -25.71
N LYS A 6 -12.87 -10.20 -24.72
CA LYS A 6 -13.38 -9.71 -23.43
C LYS A 6 -12.92 -8.27 -23.17
N PRO A 7 -13.65 -7.25 -23.66
CA PRO A 7 -13.21 -5.85 -23.59
C PRO A 7 -13.02 -5.34 -22.16
N VAL A 8 -13.77 -5.87 -21.19
CA VAL A 8 -13.65 -5.50 -19.76
C VAL A 8 -12.28 -5.90 -19.19
N VAL A 9 -11.81 -7.11 -19.50
CA VAL A 9 -10.51 -7.61 -19.04
C VAL A 9 -9.37 -6.81 -19.70
N GLY A 10 -9.50 -6.54 -21.00
CA GLY A 10 -8.54 -5.69 -21.72
C GLY A 10 -8.43 -4.28 -21.15
N ALA A 11 -9.56 -3.66 -20.78
CA ALA A 11 -9.59 -2.34 -20.17
C ALA A 11 -8.90 -2.33 -18.79
N GLN A 12 -9.12 -3.34 -17.96
CA GLN A 12 -8.48 -3.46 -16.64
C GLN A 12 -6.97 -3.67 -16.76
N ILE A 13 -6.51 -4.48 -17.72
CA ILE A 13 -5.08 -4.66 -17.98
C ILE A 13 -4.46 -3.33 -18.43
N PHE A 14 -5.10 -2.63 -19.36
CA PHE A 14 -4.63 -1.32 -19.82
C PHE A 14 -4.52 -0.30 -18.68
N GLU A 15 -5.52 -0.24 -17.80
CA GLU A 15 -5.50 0.64 -16.62
C GLU A 15 -4.30 0.32 -15.71
N ARG A 16 -4.05 -0.97 -15.43
CA ARG A 16 -2.94 -1.42 -14.59
C ARG A 16 -1.58 -1.11 -15.23
N GLU A 17 -1.43 -1.36 -16.53
CA GLU A 17 -0.20 -1.05 -17.28
C GLU A 17 0.11 0.45 -17.26
N ILE A 18 -0.89 1.31 -17.53
CA ILE A 18 -0.71 2.76 -17.47
C ILE A 18 -0.33 3.22 -16.06
N SER A 19 -0.99 2.68 -15.03
CA SER A 19 -0.70 3.02 -13.64
C SER A 19 0.74 2.64 -13.25
N ASN A 20 1.20 1.48 -13.71
CA ASN A 20 2.58 1.02 -13.48
C ASN A 20 3.63 1.85 -14.23
N ILE A 21 3.31 2.37 -15.41
CA ILE A 21 4.26 3.17 -16.21
C ILE A 21 4.33 4.62 -15.73
N LEU A 22 3.21 5.21 -15.30
CA LEU A 22 3.13 6.64 -14.99
C LEU A 22 3.10 6.90 -13.49
N THR A 23 2.13 6.30 -12.79
CA THR A 23 1.82 6.64 -11.40
C THR A 23 2.85 6.03 -10.45
N LYS A 24 3.15 4.74 -10.57
CA LYS A 24 4.04 4.05 -9.63
C LYS A 24 5.48 4.59 -9.60
N PRO A 25 6.11 4.92 -10.74
CA PRO A 25 7.43 5.56 -10.73
C PRO A 25 7.38 6.96 -10.10
N MET A 26 6.32 7.72 -10.35
CA MET A 26 6.14 9.05 -9.76
C MET A 26 5.98 8.96 -8.23
N GLU A 27 5.13 8.07 -7.73
CA GLU A 27 4.97 7.78 -6.30
C GLU A 27 6.29 7.33 -5.65
N SER A 28 7.05 6.49 -6.35
CA SER A 28 8.37 6.03 -5.92
C SER A 28 9.42 7.13 -5.82
N ILE A 29 9.40 8.13 -6.73
CA ILE A 29 10.29 9.30 -6.65
C ILE A 29 10.01 10.11 -5.38
N PHE A 30 8.74 10.24 -4.99
CA PHE A 30 8.36 10.88 -3.72
C PHE A 30 8.64 10.00 -2.50
N GLY A 31 9.03 8.73 -2.69
CA GLY A 31 9.29 7.77 -1.62
C GLY A 31 8.02 7.31 -0.89
N TYR A 32 6.84 7.64 -1.42
CA TYR A 32 5.54 7.33 -0.82
C TYR A 32 4.59 6.75 -1.86
N ILE A 33 4.16 5.51 -1.61
CA ILE A 33 3.18 4.81 -2.43
C ILE A 33 1.90 4.68 -1.58
N PRO A 34 0.86 5.50 -1.84
CA PRO A 34 -0.35 5.58 -1.01
C PRO A 34 -1.22 4.32 -1.06
N SER A 35 -1.09 3.57 -2.15
CA SER A 35 -1.77 2.30 -2.30
C SER A 35 -0.91 1.33 -3.08
N LEU A 36 -0.85 0.10 -2.59
CA LEU A 36 -0.21 -0.95 -3.34
C LEU A 36 -1.26 -1.62 -4.21
N PRO A 37 -0.94 -1.91 -5.48
CA PRO A 37 -1.70 -2.91 -6.21
C PRO A 37 -1.69 -4.17 -5.34
N GLY A 38 -2.83 -4.86 -5.21
CA GLY A 38 -3.02 -6.01 -4.32
C GLY A 38 -2.18 -7.24 -4.66
N ASP A 39 -1.09 -7.05 -5.39
CA ASP A 39 -0.54 -7.98 -6.34
C ASP A 39 0.89 -8.37 -5.91
N PHE A 40 1.66 -7.45 -5.30
CA PHE A 40 2.97 -7.78 -4.70
C PHE A 40 3.52 -6.66 -3.81
N SER A 41 4.01 -6.99 -2.61
CA SER A 41 4.69 -6.03 -1.72
C SER A 41 5.68 -6.73 -0.80
N ALA A 42 6.81 -6.08 -0.53
CA ALA A 42 7.84 -6.61 0.37
C ALA A 42 8.30 -5.53 1.35
N TYR A 43 8.43 -5.91 2.62
CA TYR A 43 8.85 -5.01 3.68
C TYR A 43 9.99 -5.63 4.48
N ARG A 44 10.89 -4.78 4.99
CA ARG A 44 11.88 -5.21 5.98
C ARG A 44 11.17 -5.54 7.27
N TYR A 45 11.49 -6.69 7.86
CA TYR A 45 10.90 -7.12 9.13
C TYR A 45 11.09 -6.10 10.26
N SER A 46 12.25 -5.43 10.33
CA SER A 46 12.53 -4.35 11.28
C SER A 46 11.62 -3.12 11.13
N ALA A 47 11.08 -2.88 9.92
CA ALA A 47 10.17 -1.77 9.68
C ALA A 47 8.76 -2.06 10.21
N LEU A 48 8.36 -3.34 10.24
CA LEU A 48 7.07 -3.80 10.76
C LEU A 48 7.03 -3.92 12.30
N LEU A 49 8.17 -4.12 12.95
CA LEU A 49 8.27 -4.21 14.41
C LEU A 49 8.16 -2.83 15.05
N ASP A 50 7.25 -2.63 16.01
CA ASP A 50 7.20 -1.39 16.78
C ASP A 50 8.43 -1.27 17.70
N SER A 51 9.08 -0.10 17.69
CA SER A 51 10.29 0.18 18.47
C SER A 51 10.03 0.39 19.96
N THR A 52 8.78 0.23 20.42
CA THR A 52 8.45 0.27 21.84
C THR A 52 8.95 -1.02 22.50
N ASN A 53 10.23 -1.01 22.88
CA ASN A 53 10.83 -1.92 23.86
C ASN A 53 10.21 -1.74 25.26
N ASN A 54 8.89 -1.69 25.38
CA ASN A 54 8.20 -1.98 26.63
C ASN A 54 7.91 -3.47 26.61
N ALA A 55 8.98 -4.22 26.82
CA ALA A 55 8.93 -5.64 27.13
C ALA A 55 8.39 -5.83 28.55
N GLU A 56 7.17 -5.37 28.85
CA GLU A 56 6.46 -5.73 30.07
C GLU A 56 4.98 -5.97 29.73
N GLU A 57 4.65 -7.27 29.70
CA GLU A 57 3.36 -7.79 30.15
C GLU A 57 2.10 -7.18 29.52
N THR A 58 1.81 -7.56 28.27
CA THR A 58 0.42 -7.85 27.87
C THR A 58 0.41 -8.83 26.71
N SER A 59 0.30 -10.11 27.08
CA SER A 59 -0.42 -11.15 26.36
C SER A 59 -1.19 -10.69 25.11
N ILE A 60 -0.79 -11.23 23.96
CA ILE A 60 -1.66 -11.56 22.80
C ILE A 60 -2.15 -10.36 21.95
N ASN A 61 -2.11 -9.11 22.44
CA ASN A 61 -2.85 -8.01 21.81
C ASN A 61 -2.02 -6.83 21.26
N ASN A 62 -0.69 -6.80 21.46
CA ASN A 62 0.13 -5.64 21.14
C ASN A 62 0.95 -5.78 19.84
N ASN A 63 0.47 -6.56 18.87
CA ASN A 63 0.83 -6.32 17.48
C ASN A 63 -0.20 -5.36 16.90
N ILE A 64 -0.20 -4.10 17.33
CA ILE A 64 -1.19 -3.09 16.93
C ILE A 64 -1.17 -2.86 15.41
N LEU A 65 -0.02 -3.12 14.77
CA LEU A 65 0.15 -3.12 13.31
C LEU A 65 -0.40 -4.38 12.59
N ILE A 66 -0.63 -5.48 13.31
CA ILE A 66 -1.12 -6.77 12.77
C ILE A 66 -2.60 -6.99 13.10
N ASN A 67 -3.12 -6.36 14.16
CA ASN A 67 -4.45 -6.59 14.70
C ASN A 67 -5.55 -5.66 14.19
N ASN A 68 -5.28 -4.75 13.25
CA ASN A 68 -6.32 -3.89 12.68
C ASN A 68 -6.75 -4.38 11.29
N ASP A 69 -8.00 -4.81 11.20
CA ASP A 69 -8.76 -5.36 10.08
C ASP A 69 -8.08 -5.50 8.70
N TYR A 70 -8.03 -6.76 8.25
CA TYR A 70 -7.39 -7.26 7.03
C TYR A 70 -7.76 -6.52 5.72
N LEU A 71 -8.83 -5.74 5.69
CA LEU A 71 -9.38 -5.10 4.49
C LEU A 71 -8.91 -3.65 4.28
N ALA A 72 -8.41 -2.96 5.31
CA ALA A 72 -7.79 -1.63 5.23
C ALA A 72 -6.25 -1.70 5.17
N LYS A 73 -5.72 -2.93 5.19
CA LYS A 73 -4.36 -3.31 5.60
C LYS A 73 -3.25 -2.68 4.78
N ASN A 74 -3.28 -2.70 3.44
CA ASN A 74 -2.09 -2.28 2.69
C ASN A 74 -1.93 -0.76 2.61
N ASN A 75 -3.04 -0.02 2.51
CA ASN A 75 -2.99 1.41 2.21
C ASN A 75 -2.65 2.25 3.46
N VAL A 76 -3.16 1.86 4.63
CA VAL A 76 -2.83 2.54 5.91
C VAL A 76 -1.42 2.19 6.36
N ILE A 77 -0.97 0.94 6.18
CA ILE A 77 0.38 0.50 6.57
C ILE A 77 1.46 1.32 5.85
N CYS A 78 1.27 1.69 4.58
CA CYS A 78 2.24 2.53 3.86
C CYS A 78 2.47 3.88 4.52
N PHE A 79 1.38 4.50 4.99
CA PHE A 79 1.46 5.75 5.72
C PHE A 79 2.11 5.56 7.10
N GLU A 80 1.79 4.49 7.82
CA GLU A 80 2.40 4.19 9.11
C GLU A 80 3.91 3.91 8.99
N LEU A 81 4.33 3.19 7.96
CA LEU A 81 5.75 2.92 7.69
C LEU A 81 6.53 4.20 7.43
N ILE A 82 5.97 5.12 6.63
CA ILE A 82 6.64 6.38 6.30
C ILE A 82 6.63 7.36 7.49
N SER A 83 5.57 7.34 8.31
CA SER A 83 5.44 8.23 9.45
C SER A 83 6.03 7.68 10.75
N LYS A 84 6.71 6.53 10.67
CA LYS A 84 7.32 5.87 11.82
C LYS A 84 8.35 6.78 12.51
N ARG A 85 8.18 6.96 13.82
CA ARG A 85 8.99 7.88 14.63
C ARG A 85 10.47 7.50 14.60
N ASN A 86 11.34 8.50 14.43
CA ASN A 86 12.81 8.34 14.41
C ASN A 86 13.33 7.35 13.36
N PHE A 87 12.56 7.08 12.30
CA PHE A 87 13.01 6.28 11.17
C PHE A 87 12.70 7.01 9.87
N SER A 88 13.50 6.74 8.84
CA SER A 88 13.34 7.30 7.50
C SER A 88 13.09 6.18 6.47
N TRP A 89 12.00 5.43 6.62
CA TRP A 89 11.63 4.37 5.67
C TRP A 89 11.02 4.98 4.41
N LEU A 90 11.50 4.57 3.24
CA LEU A 90 10.97 5.00 1.95
C LEU A 90 10.41 3.79 1.21
N LEU A 91 9.31 4.02 0.49
CA LEU A 91 8.68 3.03 -0.37
C LEU A 91 9.19 3.25 -1.80
N HIS A 92 9.72 2.19 -2.41
CA HIS A 92 10.26 2.22 -3.77
C HIS A 92 9.50 1.26 -4.67
N TYR A 93 9.23 1.69 -5.90
CA TYR A 93 8.67 0.84 -6.94
C TYR A 93 9.79 0.24 -7.78
N GLU A 94 9.82 -1.09 -7.85
CA GLU A 94 10.79 -1.84 -8.64
C GLU A 94 10.14 -2.31 -9.95
N SER A 95 10.60 -1.77 -11.09
CA SER A 95 10.04 -2.09 -12.41
C SER A 95 10.37 -3.51 -12.89
N SER A 96 11.41 -4.13 -12.34
CA SER A 96 11.75 -5.52 -12.65
C SER A 96 10.88 -6.55 -11.93
N SER A 97 10.05 -6.12 -10.98
CA SER A 97 9.16 -7.04 -10.26
C SER A 97 7.97 -7.43 -11.14
N GLN A 98 7.73 -8.74 -11.27
CA GLN A 98 6.65 -9.30 -12.08
C GLN A 98 5.78 -10.19 -11.19
N ALA A 99 4.48 -10.00 -11.29
CA ALA A 99 3.48 -10.84 -10.63
C ALA A 99 2.40 -11.19 -11.65
N GLU A 100 2.04 -12.47 -11.73
CA GLU A 100 0.90 -12.91 -12.52
C GLU A 100 -0.38 -12.66 -11.74
N LEU A 101 -1.40 -12.13 -12.43
CA LEU A 101 -2.63 -11.68 -11.83
C LEU A 101 -3.83 -12.25 -12.56
N ASP A 102 -4.74 -12.81 -11.78
CA ASP A 102 -6.04 -13.25 -12.26
C ASP A 102 -7.01 -12.07 -12.22
N LEU A 103 -7.47 -11.63 -13.41
CA LEU A 103 -8.46 -10.57 -13.51
C LEU A 103 -9.88 -11.11 -13.37
N PRO A 104 -10.76 -10.46 -12.59
CA PRO A 104 -12.13 -10.91 -12.43
C PRO A 104 -12.91 -10.71 -13.72
N GLU A 105 -13.47 -11.80 -14.25
CA GLU A 105 -14.25 -11.78 -15.49
C GLU A 105 -15.75 -11.68 -15.24
N LYS A 106 -16.22 -12.18 -14.09
CA LYS A 106 -17.64 -12.21 -13.75
C LYS A 106 -18.06 -10.95 -13.01
N LEU A 107 -19.28 -10.50 -13.27
CA LEU A 107 -19.87 -9.36 -12.57
C LEU A 107 -19.86 -9.52 -11.04
N SER A 108 -20.11 -10.73 -10.53
CA SER A 108 -20.08 -11.02 -9.09
C SER A 108 -18.71 -10.78 -8.46
N GLU A 109 -17.64 -11.13 -9.18
CA GLU A 109 -16.25 -10.95 -8.72
C GLU A 109 -15.84 -9.48 -8.80
N ILE A 110 -16.31 -8.76 -9.83
CA ILE A 110 -16.11 -7.31 -9.95
C ILE A 110 -16.76 -6.58 -8.77
N ILE A 111 -17.99 -6.94 -8.38
CA ILE A 111 -18.67 -6.34 -7.21
C ILE A 111 -17.86 -6.59 -5.93
N GLN A 112 -17.33 -7.79 -5.76
CA GLN A 112 -16.45 -8.12 -4.63
C GLN A 112 -15.18 -7.25 -4.62
N HIS A 113 -14.60 -6.98 -5.79
CA HIS A 113 -13.43 -6.11 -5.91
C HIS A 113 -13.76 -4.64 -5.62
N LEU A 114 -14.95 -4.16 -6.01
CA LEU A 114 -15.43 -2.82 -5.67
C LEU A 114 -15.63 -2.64 -4.16
N CYS A 115 -15.97 -3.70 -3.40
CA CYS A 115 -16.02 -3.61 -1.94
C CYS A 115 -14.65 -3.31 -1.32
N ASN A 116 -13.55 -3.65 -1.98
CA ASN A 116 -12.19 -3.30 -1.54
C ASN A 116 -11.87 -1.81 -1.74
N LEU A 117 -12.67 -1.06 -2.51
CA LEU A 117 -12.52 0.41 -2.66
C LEU A 117 -12.72 1.16 -1.35
N ASN A 118 -13.48 0.59 -0.40
CA ASN A 118 -13.68 1.21 0.91
C ASN A 118 -12.36 1.48 1.65
N GLY A 119 -11.34 0.62 1.45
CA GLY A 119 -10.00 0.83 2.02
C GLY A 119 -9.25 2.01 1.40
N TYR A 120 -9.41 2.23 0.09
CA TYR A 120 -8.85 3.39 -0.61
C TYR A 120 -9.52 4.69 -0.15
N PHE A 121 -10.85 4.66 -0.05
CA PHE A 121 -11.61 5.81 0.44
C PHE A 121 -11.20 6.20 1.86
N LEU A 122 -11.08 5.23 2.77
CA LEU A 122 -10.67 5.47 4.15
C LEU A 122 -9.23 6.03 4.24
N THR A 123 -8.30 5.47 3.47
CA THR A 123 -6.90 5.95 3.46
C THR A 123 -6.78 7.39 2.96
N SER A 124 -7.62 7.74 1.99
CA SER A 124 -7.66 9.09 1.41
C SER A 124 -8.03 10.16 2.44
N PHE A 125 -8.82 9.82 3.47
CA PHE A 125 -9.07 10.71 4.62
C PHE A 125 -8.04 10.55 5.74
N TYR A 126 -7.54 9.34 5.97
CA TYR A 126 -6.61 9.05 7.06
C TYR A 126 -5.28 9.81 6.91
N ALA A 127 -4.68 9.78 5.72
CA ALA A 127 -3.40 10.42 5.44
C ALA A 127 -3.41 11.95 5.70
N PRO A 128 -4.37 12.75 5.18
CA PRO A 128 -4.42 14.18 5.47
C PRO A 128 -4.79 14.50 6.92
N LEU A 129 -5.55 13.66 7.62
CA LEU A 129 -5.83 13.88 9.05
C LEU A 129 -4.57 13.67 9.93
N HIS A 130 -3.71 12.72 9.55
CA HIS A 130 -2.50 12.37 10.30
C HIS A 130 -1.21 12.93 9.70
N PHE A 131 -1.30 13.90 8.78
CA PHE A 131 -0.13 14.45 8.07
C PHE A 131 0.98 14.94 9.03
N TYR A 132 0.61 15.41 10.21
CA TYR A 132 1.53 15.89 11.24
C TYR A 132 2.45 14.79 11.79
N TYR A 133 2.14 13.51 11.62
CA TYR A 133 3.04 12.41 11.98
C TYR A 133 4.30 12.35 11.13
N ILE A 134 4.25 12.86 9.89
CA ILE A 134 5.42 12.94 9.01
C ILE A 134 6.50 13.86 9.62
N TRP A 135 6.11 14.84 10.44
CA TRP A 135 7.07 15.74 11.10
C TRP A 135 7.80 15.07 12.28
N ARG A 136 7.34 13.89 12.71
CA ARG A 136 7.96 13.11 13.78
C ARG A 136 8.95 12.07 13.27
N SER A 137 8.98 11.82 11.96
CA SER A 137 9.97 10.94 11.33
C SER A 137 11.23 11.71 10.95
N GLU A 138 12.35 11.01 10.83
CA GLU A 138 13.66 11.60 10.51
C GLU A 138 13.88 11.71 8.99
N HIS A 139 12.84 12.05 8.24
CA HIS A 139 12.96 12.25 6.81
C HIS A 139 13.68 13.56 6.51
N LEU A 140 14.68 13.48 5.65
CA LEU A 140 15.30 14.67 5.07
C LEU A 140 14.29 15.32 4.12
N PHE A 141 14.05 16.62 4.29
CA PHE A 141 13.14 17.41 3.45
C PHE A 141 13.48 17.35 1.94
N CYS A 142 14.73 16.99 1.62
CA CYS A 142 15.16 16.61 0.29
C CYS A 142 15.74 15.20 0.35
N VAL A 143 15.03 14.23 -0.21
CA VAL A 143 15.60 12.94 -0.60
C VAL A 143 16.73 13.24 -1.59
N LYS A 144 17.92 12.70 -1.32
CA LYS A 144 19.16 13.02 -2.04
C LYS A 144 19.23 12.30 -3.39
#